data_AF-A0A3N7GIT8-F1
#
_entry.id   AF-A0A3N7GIT8-F1
#
_cell.length_a   1.000
_cell.length_b   1.000
_cell.length_c   1.000
_cell.angle_alpha   90.00
_cell.angle_beta   90.00
_cell.angle_gamma   90.00
#
_symmetry.space_group_name_H-M   'P 1'
#
loop_
_entity.id
_entity.type
_entity.pdbx_description
1 polymer ?
#
loop_
_entity_poly.entity_id
_entity_poly.type
_entity_poly.pdbx_seq_one_letter_code
_entity_poly.pdbx_strand_id
1 'polypeptide(L)'
;MSVWHYGESKKQAFELENKVSLDSLVSLGIARVPGICLVCSHVTSGVPPMFAHFVTNFPAFHQILIFVTVQFLMIPKVPVIDRFHVSRIGPPDVPLFRCIVRYGYKDIRDSFEFETQLIEKITVSLKCELNCKEILILEQSVLGAKAQRRKELRLQYLQEASEDVNELMEAKEAGVTYMMGHTCVIAREASCILKKLVINYVYGFLRGNSRCPATSLGIPHSALIEVGMVYRV
;
A
#
# COMPACT_ATOMS: atom_id res chain seq x y z
N MET A 1 23.35 11.55 -12.13
CA MET A 1 24.07 10.33 -11.73
C MET A 1 23.54 9.12 -12.49
N SER A 2 24.18 8.73 -13.60
CA SER A 2 23.68 7.66 -14.49
C SER A 2 23.66 6.27 -13.84
N VAL A 3 24.62 5.96 -12.96
CA VAL A 3 24.67 4.68 -12.23
C VAL A 3 23.52 4.53 -11.24
N TRP A 4 23.18 5.60 -10.51
CA TRP A 4 22.02 5.61 -9.62
C TRP A 4 20.73 5.33 -10.37
N HIS A 5 20.51 6.07 -11.46
CA HIS A 5 19.34 5.88 -12.32
C HIS A 5 19.27 4.46 -12.89
N TYR A 6 20.40 3.92 -13.34
CA TYR A 6 20.48 2.54 -13.83
C TYR A 6 20.11 1.51 -12.76
N GLY A 7 20.67 1.63 -11.56
CA GLY A 7 20.39 0.71 -10.45
C GLY A 7 18.95 0.78 -9.95
N GLU A 8 18.40 2.00 -9.76
CA GLU A 8 17.00 2.17 -9.39
C GLU A 8 16.05 1.66 -10.49
N SER A 9 16.35 1.92 -11.77
CA SER A 9 15.56 1.39 -12.88
C SER A 9 15.57 -0.15 -12.91
N LYS A 10 16.72 -0.78 -12.68
CA LYS A 10 16.85 -2.25 -12.60
C LYS A 10 16.11 -2.84 -11.40
N LYS A 11 16.18 -2.19 -10.24
CA LYS A 11 15.40 -2.55 -9.05
C LYS A 11 13.89 -2.48 -9.33
N GLN A 12 13.41 -1.38 -9.91
CA GLN A 12 11.99 -1.20 -10.23
C GLN A 12 11.50 -2.24 -11.25
N ALA A 13 12.30 -2.53 -12.28
CA ALA A 13 11.98 -3.57 -13.26
C ALA A 13 11.81 -4.93 -12.57
N PHE A 14 12.71 -5.30 -11.65
CA PHE A 14 12.59 -6.54 -10.88
C PHE A 14 11.30 -6.58 -10.04
N GLU A 15 10.93 -5.48 -9.38
CA GLU A 15 9.69 -5.41 -8.59
C GLU A 15 8.43 -5.54 -9.45
N LEU A 16 8.43 -4.97 -10.66
CA LEU A 16 7.32 -5.08 -11.60
C LEU A 16 7.19 -6.48 -12.19
N GLU A 17 8.31 -7.15 -12.49
CA GLU A 17 8.36 -8.52 -13.01
C GLU A 17 7.94 -9.55 -11.96
N ASN A 18 8.31 -9.34 -10.68
CA ASN A 18 8.04 -10.27 -9.58
C ASN A 18 6.87 -9.84 -8.67
N LYS A 19 5.98 -8.98 -9.17
CA LYS A 19 4.76 -8.63 -8.44
C LYS A 19 3.84 -9.85 -8.31
N VAL A 20 3.17 -9.97 -7.17
CA VAL A 20 2.28 -11.10 -6.87
C VAL A 20 0.82 -10.67 -7.02
N SER A 21 -0.04 -11.57 -7.52
CA SER A 21 -1.48 -11.33 -7.60
C SER A 21 -2.12 -11.43 -6.22
N LEU A 22 -3.21 -10.69 -6.01
CA LEU A 22 -3.87 -10.64 -4.69
C LEU A 22 -4.60 -11.93 -4.36
N ASP A 23 -5.06 -12.66 -5.38
CA ASP A 23 -5.76 -13.94 -5.25
C ASP A 23 -4.88 -15.01 -4.57
N SER A 24 -3.57 -14.95 -4.83
CA SER A 24 -2.58 -15.79 -4.14
C SER A 24 -2.46 -15.47 -2.65
N LEU A 25 -2.88 -14.29 -2.21
CA LEU A 25 -2.74 -13.87 -0.82
C LEU A 25 -3.99 -14.20 0.01
N VAL A 26 -5.17 -14.09 -0.60
CA VAL A 26 -6.45 -14.41 0.04
C VAL A 26 -6.61 -15.92 0.29
N SER A 27 -5.99 -16.75 -0.55
CA SER A 27 -6.04 -18.22 -0.44
C SER A 27 -5.10 -18.81 0.60
N LEU A 28 -4.18 -18.02 1.15
CA LEU A 28 -3.28 -18.47 2.20
C LEU A 28 -4.02 -18.36 3.55
N GLY A 29 -4.25 -19.49 4.21
CA GLY A 29 -4.91 -19.58 5.54
C GLY A 29 -4.07 -18.94 6.65
N ILE A 30 -3.97 -17.62 6.61
CA ILE A 30 -3.05 -16.80 7.42
C ILE A 30 -3.77 -16.28 8.65
N ALA A 31 -3.08 -16.32 9.79
CA ALA A 31 -3.56 -15.71 11.02
C ALA A 31 -3.62 -14.18 10.88
N ARG A 32 -4.74 -13.57 11.28
CA ARG A 32 -4.89 -12.11 11.33
C ARG A 32 -4.69 -11.61 12.75
N VAL A 33 -3.79 -10.65 12.90
CA VAL A 33 -3.52 -9.96 14.17
C VAL A 33 -4.30 -8.64 14.17
N PRO A 34 -4.94 -8.22 15.28
CA PRO A 34 -5.61 -6.93 15.33
C PRO A 34 -4.63 -5.79 15.05
N GLY A 35 -5.07 -4.80 14.26
CA GLY A 35 -4.28 -3.62 13.91
C GLY A 35 -4.27 -3.30 12.42
N ILE A 36 -3.52 -2.25 12.06
CA ILE A 36 -3.35 -1.80 10.67
C ILE A 36 -1.89 -1.98 10.24
N CYS A 37 -1.66 -2.60 9.08
CA CYS A 37 -0.34 -2.64 8.45
C CYS A 37 -0.28 -1.75 7.21
N LEU A 38 0.62 -0.77 7.24
CA LEU A 38 0.96 0.09 6.12
C LEU A 38 2.14 -0.51 5.36
N VAL A 39 1.90 -1.08 4.18
CA VAL A 39 2.96 -1.66 3.33
C VAL A 39 3.45 -0.60 2.36
N CYS A 40 4.60 0.01 2.63
CA CYS A 40 5.19 1.05 1.80
C CYS A 40 5.98 0.45 0.62
N SER A 41 5.54 0.73 -0.61
CA SER A 41 6.22 0.26 -1.82
C SER A 41 6.02 1.18 -3.02
N HIS A 42 6.84 1.01 -4.06
CA HIS A 42 6.69 1.74 -5.33
C HIS A 42 5.81 1.01 -6.36
N VAL A 43 5.24 -0.15 -6.01
CA VAL A 43 4.47 -0.98 -6.92
C VAL A 43 3.05 -0.42 -7.06
N THR A 44 2.70 0.03 -8.26
CA THR A 44 1.40 0.66 -8.56
C THR A 44 0.25 -0.33 -8.69
N SER A 45 0.53 -1.62 -8.95
CA SER A 45 -0.47 -2.68 -9.12
C SER A 45 0.03 -4.02 -8.59
N GLY A 46 -0.85 -4.79 -7.95
CA GLY A 46 -0.50 -6.06 -7.31
C GLY A 46 0.21 -5.90 -5.96
N VAL A 47 0.70 -7.02 -5.43
CA VAL A 47 1.37 -7.10 -4.13
C VAL A 47 2.89 -7.04 -4.34
N PRO A 48 3.63 -6.21 -3.56
CA PRO A 48 5.08 -6.15 -3.66
C PRO A 48 5.74 -7.50 -3.31
N PRO A 49 6.82 -7.91 -4.00
CA PRO A 49 7.49 -9.18 -3.73
C PRO A 49 8.01 -9.30 -2.30
N MET A 50 8.43 -8.18 -1.69
CA MET A 50 8.82 -8.14 -0.26
C MET A 50 7.70 -8.60 0.68
N PHE A 51 6.44 -8.29 0.36
CA PHE A 51 5.29 -8.64 1.19
C PHE A 51 4.97 -10.12 1.04
N ALA A 52 4.96 -10.62 -0.20
CA ALA A 52 4.78 -12.03 -0.47
C ALA A 52 5.84 -12.88 0.25
N HIS A 53 7.12 -12.49 0.15
CA HIS A 53 8.22 -13.16 0.85
C HIS A 53 8.05 -13.15 2.37
N PHE A 54 7.59 -12.04 2.95
CA PHE A 54 7.32 -11.97 4.38
C PHE A 54 6.22 -12.95 4.79
N VAL A 55 5.09 -12.92 4.08
CA VAL A 55 3.92 -13.76 4.36
C VAL A 55 4.24 -15.25 4.25
N THR A 56 5.10 -15.65 3.32
CA THR A 56 5.52 -17.06 3.19
C THR A 56 6.36 -17.55 4.37
N ASN A 57 7.07 -16.65 5.06
CA ASN A 57 7.91 -17.00 6.22
C ASN A 57 7.18 -16.80 7.54
N PHE A 58 6.30 -15.80 7.61
CA PHE A 58 5.50 -15.45 8.77
C PHE A 58 4.02 -15.43 8.36
N PRO A 59 3.27 -16.52 8.60
CA PRO A 59 1.87 -16.62 8.22
C PRO A 59 0.96 -15.88 9.22
N ALA A 60 1.35 -14.65 9.58
CA ALA A 60 0.60 -13.75 10.43
C ALA A 60 0.82 -12.30 10.01
N PHE A 61 -0.26 -11.57 9.76
CA PHE A 61 -0.19 -10.13 9.52
C PHE A 61 -1.48 -9.44 9.99
N HIS A 62 -1.49 -8.12 9.92
CA HIS A 62 -2.56 -7.30 10.49
C HIS A 62 -3.91 -7.51 9.78
N GLN A 63 -5.00 -7.33 10.52
CA GLN A 63 -6.37 -7.47 10.02
C GLN A 63 -6.61 -6.58 8.81
N ILE A 64 -6.19 -5.31 8.89
CA ILE A 64 -6.31 -4.35 7.80
C ILE A 64 -4.94 -4.14 7.15
N LEU A 65 -4.89 -4.31 5.83
CA LEU A 65 -3.70 -4.04 5.03
C LEU A 65 -3.93 -2.84 4.12
N ILE A 66 -3.00 -1.90 4.15
CA ILE A 66 -3.02 -0.74 3.26
C ILE A 66 -1.69 -0.67 2.53
N PHE A 67 -1.71 -0.90 1.21
CA PHE A 67 -0.54 -0.70 0.35
C PHE A 67 -0.37 0.79 0.06
N VAL A 68 0.66 1.40 0.63
CA VAL A 68 0.96 2.82 0.47
C VAL A 68 2.04 3.01 -0.59
N THR A 69 1.74 3.81 -1.62
CA THR A 69 2.69 4.23 -2.65
C THR A 69 2.90 5.72 -2.59
N VAL A 70 4.14 6.13 -2.30
CA VAL A 70 4.50 7.55 -2.22
C VAL A 70 4.98 8.02 -3.59
N GLN A 71 4.34 9.06 -4.13
CA GLN A 71 4.67 9.71 -5.39
C GLN A 71 5.14 11.14 -5.13
N PHE A 72 6.28 11.52 -5.70
CA PHE A 72 6.79 12.88 -5.63
C PHE A 72 6.48 13.61 -6.94
N LEU A 73 5.79 14.74 -6.84
CA LEU A 73 5.40 15.59 -7.96
C LEU A 73 6.28 16.84 -8.03
N MET A 74 6.50 17.35 -9.24
CA MET A 74 7.25 18.59 -9.49
C MET A 74 6.43 19.86 -9.21
N ILE A 75 5.75 19.90 -8.06
CA ILE A 75 4.97 21.05 -7.60
C ILE A 75 5.33 21.40 -6.16
N PRO A 76 5.23 22.68 -5.73
CA PRO A 76 5.68 23.06 -4.39
C PRO A 76 4.88 22.37 -3.29
N LYS A 77 3.55 22.43 -3.34
CA LYS A 77 2.66 21.76 -2.40
C LYS A 77 1.52 21.13 -3.16
N VAL A 78 1.20 19.88 -2.85
CA VAL A 78 0.06 19.18 -3.46
C VAL A 78 -1.22 19.62 -2.76
N PRO A 79 -2.30 19.95 -3.49
CA PRO A 79 -3.60 20.23 -2.87
C PRO A 79 -4.08 19.06 -2.01
N VAL A 80 -4.70 19.34 -0.86
CA VAL A 80 -5.16 18.32 0.10
C VAL A 80 -6.15 17.33 -0.54
N ILE A 81 -6.91 17.79 -1.54
CA ILE A 81 -7.88 16.96 -2.26
C ILE A 81 -7.22 15.87 -3.13
N ASP A 82 -6.05 16.19 -3.71
CA ASP A 82 -5.31 15.32 -4.63
C ASP A 82 -4.16 14.56 -3.95
N ARG A 83 -3.92 14.83 -2.67
CA ARG A 83 -2.82 14.28 -1.88
C ARG A 83 -2.98 12.78 -1.63
N PHE A 84 -4.21 12.34 -1.34
CA PHE A 84 -4.51 10.94 -1.05
C PHE A 84 -5.50 10.40 -2.07
N HIS A 85 -5.10 9.34 -2.77
CA HIS A 85 -5.98 8.58 -3.62
C HIS A 85 -6.11 7.16 -3.05
N VAL A 86 -7.31 6.83 -2.57
CA VAL A 86 -7.61 5.55 -1.93
C VAL A 86 -8.45 4.71 -2.88
N SER A 87 -8.16 3.42 -2.95
CA SER A 87 -8.98 2.42 -3.64
C SER A 87 -8.99 1.10 -2.89
N ARG A 88 -10.16 0.44 -2.81
CA ARG A 88 -10.28 -0.93 -2.28
C ARG A 88 -9.68 -1.92 -3.29
N ILE A 89 -8.96 -2.92 -2.80
CA ILE A 89 -8.31 -3.94 -3.62
C ILE A 89 -8.82 -5.33 -3.23
N GLY A 90 -9.21 -6.13 -4.21
CA GLY A 90 -9.63 -7.51 -3.99
C GLY A 90 -11.13 -7.63 -3.74
N PRO A 91 -11.60 -8.81 -3.29
CA PRO A 91 -13.01 -9.02 -2.99
C PRO A 91 -13.48 -8.13 -1.82
N PRO A 92 -14.78 -7.80 -1.76
CA PRO A 92 -15.33 -6.94 -0.72
C PRO A 92 -15.07 -7.51 0.69
N ASP A 93 -14.98 -8.82 0.84
CA ASP A 93 -14.86 -9.46 2.15
C ASP A 93 -13.47 -9.34 2.81
N VAL A 94 -12.49 -8.74 2.13
CA VAL A 94 -11.12 -8.59 2.68
C VAL A 94 -10.74 -7.11 2.74
N PRO A 95 -10.38 -6.57 3.93
CA PRO A 95 -10.04 -5.15 4.09
C PRO A 95 -8.62 -4.85 3.58
N LEU A 96 -8.44 -4.95 2.27
CA LEU A 96 -7.23 -4.56 1.55
C LEU A 96 -7.48 -3.23 0.83
N PHE A 97 -6.63 -2.25 1.12
CA PHE A 97 -6.69 -0.94 0.49
C PHE A 97 -5.38 -0.62 -0.23
N ARG A 98 -5.48 0.19 -1.29
CA ARG A 98 -4.36 0.91 -1.90
C ARG A 98 -4.50 2.36 -1.53
N CYS A 99 -3.41 2.99 -1.14
CA CYS A 99 -3.33 4.43 -1.06
C CYS A 99 -2.13 4.94 -1.85
N ILE A 100 -2.38 5.86 -2.77
CA ILE A 100 -1.34 6.63 -3.43
C ILE A 100 -1.28 7.99 -2.74
N VAL A 101 -0.11 8.32 -2.21
CA VAL A 101 0.13 9.56 -1.46
C VAL A 101 1.07 10.42 -2.29
N ARG A 102 0.62 11.62 -2.66
CA ARG A 102 1.37 12.56 -3.50
C ARG A 102 1.96 13.67 -2.65
N TYR A 103 3.25 13.92 -2.81
CA TYR A 103 3.96 15.00 -2.15
C TYR A 103 4.62 15.94 -3.16
N GLY A 104 4.55 17.23 -2.87
CA GLY A 104 5.30 18.29 -3.50
C GLY A 104 6.65 18.49 -2.81
N TYR A 105 7.54 19.27 -3.44
CA TYR A 105 8.90 19.46 -2.94
C TYR A 105 9.01 20.37 -1.69
N LYS A 106 7.95 21.11 -1.34
CA LYS A 106 7.82 21.91 -0.09
C LYS A 106 6.81 21.33 0.89
N ASP A 107 6.30 20.11 0.67
CA ASP A 107 5.38 19.49 1.61
C ASP A 107 6.11 18.94 2.84
N ILE A 108 5.54 19.22 4.01
CA ILE A 108 6.04 18.74 5.31
C ILE A 108 5.48 17.33 5.54
N ARG A 109 6.32 16.44 6.06
CA ARG A 109 5.98 15.06 6.38
C ARG A 109 5.96 14.89 7.90
N ASP A 110 4.76 14.84 8.47
CA ASP A 110 4.52 14.42 9.85
C ASP A 110 3.79 13.08 9.83
N SER A 111 4.34 12.09 10.54
CA SER A 111 3.84 10.71 10.55
C SER A 111 2.50 10.58 11.28
N PHE A 112 2.29 11.32 12.38
CA PHE A 112 1.02 11.26 13.12
C PHE A 112 -0.13 11.90 12.34
N GLU A 113 0.17 13.03 11.69
CA GLU A 113 -0.79 13.70 10.82
C GLU A 113 -1.10 12.83 9.59
N PHE A 114 -0.08 12.15 9.05
CA PHE A 114 -0.22 11.23 7.93
C PHE A 114 -1.18 10.07 8.24
N GLU A 115 -1.01 9.36 9.36
CA GLU A 115 -1.88 8.25 9.75
C GLU A 115 -3.33 8.70 9.89
N THR A 116 -3.54 9.84 10.55
CA THR A 116 -4.88 10.38 10.80
C THR A 116 -5.56 10.79 9.50
N GLN A 117 -4.85 11.51 8.62
CA GLN A 117 -5.38 11.90 7.30
C GLN A 117 -5.65 10.70 6.39
N LEU A 118 -4.80 9.68 6.44
CA LEU A 118 -4.99 8.45 5.66
C LEU A 118 -6.26 7.72 6.09
N ILE A 119 -6.44 7.52 7.40
CA ILE A 119 -7.60 6.81 7.95
C ILE A 119 -8.88 7.60 7.68
N GLU A 120 -8.86 8.93 7.86
CA GLU A 120 -9.99 9.78 7.52
C GLU A 120 -10.37 9.66 6.04
N LYS A 121 -9.38 9.66 5.14
CA LYS A 121 -9.61 9.48 3.70
C LYS A 121 -10.17 8.11 3.35
N ILE A 122 -9.72 7.04 4.01
CA ILE A 122 -10.29 5.69 3.82
C ILE A 122 -11.75 5.67 4.31
N THR A 123 -12.03 6.22 5.48
CA THR A 123 -13.40 6.33 6.03
C THR A 123 -14.32 7.09 5.08
N VAL A 124 -13.85 8.20 4.47
CA VAL A 124 -14.61 8.94 3.47
C VAL A 124 -14.80 8.11 2.20
N SER A 125 -13.78 7.41 1.73
CA SER A 125 -13.86 6.52 0.56
C SER A 125 -14.90 5.42 0.76
N LEU A 126 -14.89 4.76 1.92
CA LEU A 126 -15.88 3.74 2.28
C LEU A 126 -17.29 4.30 2.29
N LYS A 127 -17.51 5.48 2.90
CA LYS A 127 -18.83 6.16 2.89
C LYS A 127 -19.29 6.54 1.49
N CYS A 128 -18.37 6.99 0.62
CA CYS A 128 -18.69 7.33 -0.76
C CYS A 128 -19.06 6.11 -1.62
N GLU A 129 -18.37 4.97 -1.44
CA GLU A 129 -18.72 3.71 -2.11
C GLU A 129 -20.18 3.30 -1.83
N LEU A 130 -20.69 3.60 -0.63
CA LEU A 130 -22.09 3.38 -0.28
C LEU A 130 -23.04 4.28 -1.04
N ASN A 131 -22.78 5.58 -1.06
CA ASN A 131 -23.63 6.53 -1.79
C ASN A 131 -23.69 6.17 -3.28
N CYS A 132 -22.58 5.73 -3.88
CA CYS A 132 -22.55 5.26 -5.26
C CYS A 132 -23.35 3.97 -5.47
N LYS A 133 -23.21 2.97 -4.59
CA LYS A 133 -24.05 1.75 -4.63
C LYS A 133 -25.53 2.09 -4.45
N GLU A 134 -25.86 3.06 -3.61
CA GLU A 134 -27.23 3.51 -3.40
C GLU A 134 -27.82 4.15 -4.66
N ILE A 135 -27.04 4.95 -5.38
CA ILE A 135 -27.41 5.54 -6.69
C ILE A 135 -27.60 4.43 -7.74
N LEU A 136 -26.71 3.43 -7.80
CA LEU A 136 -26.82 2.29 -8.73
C LEU A 136 -28.09 1.45 -8.48
N ILE A 137 -28.44 1.22 -7.22
CA ILE A 137 -29.70 0.56 -6.81
C ILE A 137 -30.91 1.43 -7.23
N LEU A 138 -30.75 2.75 -7.24
CA LEU A 138 -31.76 3.69 -7.73
C LEU A 138 -31.90 3.67 -9.25
N GLU A 139 -30.83 3.55 -10.02
CA GLU A 139 -30.90 3.51 -11.49
C GLU A 139 -31.50 2.19 -12.01
N GLN A 140 -31.21 1.06 -11.36
CA GLN A 140 -31.85 -0.22 -11.66
C GLN A 140 -33.36 -0.24 -11.36
N SER A 141 -33.89 0.76 -10.65
CA SER A 141 -35.30 0.85 -10.28
C SER A 141 -36.23 1.30 -11.40
N VAL A 142 -35.70 1.77 -12.54
CA VAL A 142 -36.51 2.04 -13.76
C VAL A 142 -37.12 0.75 -14.32
N LEU A 143 -36.62 -0.44 -13.93
CA LEU A 143 -37.13 -1.77 -14.32
C LEU A 143 -38.07 -2.48 -13.31
N GLY A 144 -38.58 -1.80 -12.26
CA GLY A 144 -39.79 -2.26 -11.53
C GLY A 144 -39.61 -3.21 -10.34
N ALA A 145 -38.58 -3.04 -9.50
CA ALA A 145 -38.44 -3.82 -8.25
C ALA A 145 -39.28 -3.27 -7.06
N LYS A 146 -39.86 -4.18 -6.25
CA LYS A 146 -40.75 -3.89 -5.11
C LYS A 146 -40.07 -3.01 -4.02
N ALA A 147 -40.76 -1.96 -3.56
CA ALA A 147 -40.27 -0.97 -2.59
C ALA A 147 -39.87 -1.51 -1.20
N GLN A 148 -40.44 -2.64 -0.78
CA GLN A 148 -40.14 -3.26 0.52
C GLN A 148 -38.72 -3.85 0.59
N ARG A 149 -38.34 -4.62 -0.45
CA ARG A 149 -37.01 -5.26 -0.58
C ARG A 149 -35.87 -4.23 -0.66
N ARG A 150 -36.19 -3.01 -1.11
CA ARG A 150 -35.27 -1.85 -1.16
C ARG A 150 -34.91 -1.31 0.22
N LYS A 151 -35.83 -1.30 1.18
CA LYS A 151 -35.54 -0.83 2.56
C LYS A 151 -34.62 -1.81 3.29
N GLU A 152 -34.87 -3.11 3.12
CA GLU A 152 -34.05 -4.17 3.72
C GLU A 152 -32.62 -4.18 3.14
N LEU A 153 -32.46 -4.14 1.81
CA LEU A 153 -31.15 -4.04 1.15
C LEU A 153 -30.36 -2.79 1.57
N ARG A 154 -31.03 -1.63 1.66
CA ARG A 154 -30.40 -0.39 2.13
C ARG A 154 -29.95 -0.46 3.57
N LEU A 155 -30.78 -1.01 4.47
CA LEU A 155 -30.38 -1.22 5.86
C LEU A 155 -29.17 -2.15 5.94
N GLN A 156 -29.16 -3.23 5.16
CA GLN A 156 -28.06 -4.19 5.13
C GLN A 156 -26.74 -3.52 4.70
N TYR A 157 -26.75 -2.71 3.63
CA TYR A 157 -25.54 -1.99 3.19
C TYR A 157 -25.09 -0.89 4.15
N LEU A 158 -26.02 -0.14 4.75
CA LEU A 158 -25.67 0.86 5.76
C LEU A 158 -25.03 0.21 6.98
N GLN A 159 -25.52 -0.96 7.37
CA GLN A 159 -24.98 -1.74 8.47
C GLN A 159 -23.59 -2.28 8.15
N GLU A 160 -23.41 -2.94 7.00
CA GLU A 160 -22.12 -3.46 6.51
C GLU A 160 -21.05 -2.36 6.45
N ALA A 161 -21.42 -1.15 6.01
CA ALA A 161 -20.46 -0.07 5.95
C ALA A 161 -20.13 0.58 7.30
N SER A 162 -21.14 0.64 8.18
CA SER A 162 -20.90 1.09 9.55
C SER A 162 -19.95 0.12 10.26
N GLU A 163 -20.05 -1.16 9.93
CA GLU A 163 -19.16 -2.22 10.39
C GLU A 163 -17.75 -2.06 9.81
N ASP A 164 -17.59 -1.88 8.48
CA ASP A 164 -16.29 -1.61 7.83
C ASP A 164 -15.57 -0.39 8.47
N VAL A 165 -16.31 0.68 8.76
CA VAL A 165 -15.75 1.89 9.40
C VAL A 165 -15.41 1.62 10.86
N ASN A 166 -16.23 0.87 11.59
CA ASN A 166 -15.97 0.52 12.98
C ASN A 166 -14.74 -0.38 13.11
N GLU A 167 -14.62 -1.41 12.26
CA GLU A 167 -13.45 -2.29 12.18
C GLU A 167 -12.17 -1.49 11.90
N LEU A 168 -12.23 -0.50 11.01
CA LEU A 168 -11.10 0.39 10.74
C LEU A 168 -10.68 1.21 11.96
N MET A 169 -11.64 1.69 12.75
CA MET A 169 -11.38 2.46 13.97
C MET A 169 -10.82 1.57 15.09
N GLU A 170 -11.38 0.38 15.29
CA GLU A 170 -10.87 -0.62 16.25
C GLU A 170 -9.45 -1.07 15.90
N ALA A 171 -9.19 -1.34 14.62
CA ALA A 171 -7.85 -1.68 14.14
C ALA A 171 -6.86 -0.52 14.34
N LYS A 172 -7.29 0.74 14.16
CA LYS A 172 -6.46 1.91 14.48
C LYS A 172 -6.07 1.94 15.96
N GLU A 173 -7.02 1.66 16.85
CA GLU A 173 -6.80 1.63 18.30
C GLU A 173 -5.86 0.51 18.73
N ALA A 174 -5.93 -0.65 18.06
CA ALA A 174 -4.99 -1.76 18.28
C ALA A 174 -3.54 -1.43 17.84
N GLY A 175 -3.36 -0.46 16.94
CA GLY A 175 -2.07 0.09 16.55
C GLY A 175 -1.79 0.03 15.05
N VAL A 176 -0.88 0.89 14.61
CA VAL A 176 -0.44 1.01 13.21
C VAL A 176 1.01 0.58 13.10
N THR A 177 1.27 -0.38 12.22
CA THR A 177 2.61 -0.89 11.91
C THR A 177 2.96 -0.55 10.47
N TYR A 178 4.21 -0.16 10.24
CA TYR A 178 4.77 0.16 8.93
C TYR A 178 5.66 -0.96 8.47
N MET A 179 5.51 -1.36 7.22
CA MET A 179 6.32 -2.40 6.60
C MET A 179 7.01 -1.83 5.38
N MET A 180 8.34 -1.93 5.35
CA MET A 180 9.15 -1.37 4.26
C MET A 180 10.22 -2.35 3.79
N GLY A 181 10.48 -2.35 2.49
CA GLY A 181 11.45 -3.25 1.87
C GLY A 181 12.86 -2.68 1.95
N HIS A 182 13.77 -3.41 2.58
CA HIS A 182 15.20 -3.15 2.52
C HIS A 182 15.83 -4.02 1.43
N THR A 183 15.85 -3.50 0.20
CA THR A 183 16.27 -4.29 -0.96
C THR A 183 17.77 -4.13 -1.26
N CYS A 184 18.50 -5.23 -1.34
CA CYS A 184 19.89 -5.29 -1.81
C CYS A 184 19.90 -5.75 -3.26
N VAL A 185 20.50 -4.96 -4.16
CA VAL A 185 20.57 -5.27 -5.60
C VAL A 185 21.95 -5.85 -5.90
N ILE A 186 21.98 -7.06 -6.42
CA ILE A 186 23.20 -7.80 -6.76
C ILE A 186 23.13 -8.19 -8.25
N ALA A 187 24.23 -8.05 -8.98
CA ALA A 187 24.32 -8.52 -10.35
C ALA A 187 24.29 -10.05 -10.44
N ARG A 188 23.58 -10.60 -11.43
CA ARG A 188 23.61 -12.06 -11.71
C ARG A 188 25.03 -12.56 -11.99
N GLU A 189 25.33 -13.79 -11.61
CA GLU A 189 26.67 -14.40 -11.78
C GLU A 189 27.10 -14.50 -13.25
N ALA A 190 26.16 -14.68 -14.17
CA ALA A 190 26.40 -14.68 -15.61
C ALA A 190 26.59 -13.27 -16.22
N SER A 191 26.47 -12.19 -15.44
CA SER A 191 26.65 -10.82 -15.93
C SER A 191 28.12 -10.51 -16.23
N CYS A 192 28.35 -9.61 -17.19
CA CYS A 192 29.69 -9.12 -17.50
C CYS A 192 30.34 -8.42 -16.29
N ILE A 193 31.67 -8.39 -16.27
CA ILE A 193 32.47 -7.82 -15.17
C ILE A 193 32.11 -6.35 -14.93
N LEU A 194 31.90 -5.59 -16.02
CA LEU A 194 31.49 -4.19 -15.92
C LEU A 194 30.15 -4.02 -15.18
N LYS A 195 29.14 -4.84 -15.51
CA LYS A 195 27.84 -4.79 -14.83
C LYS A 195 27.96 -5.17 -13.36
N LYS A 196 28.77 -6.18 -13.03
CA LYS A 196 29.05 -6.56 -11.63
C LYS A 196 29.72 -5.41 -10.87
N LEU A 197 30.70 -4.74 -11.48
CA LEU A 197 31.37 -3.59 -10.88
C LEU A 197 30.38 -2.44 -10.62
N VAL A 198 29.58 -2.09 -11.63
CA VAL A 198 28.61 -0.99 -11.55
C VAL A 198 27.53 -1.27 -10.50
N ILE A 199 26.93 -2.47 -10.47
CA ILE A 199 25.83 -2.80 -9.55
C ILE A 199 26.34 -3.08 -8.14
N ASN A 200 27.29 -4.01 -7.99
CA ASN A 200 27.66 -4.49 -6.65
C ASN A 200 28.48 -3.45 -5.87
N TYR A 201 29.36 -2.72 -6.55
CA TYR A 201 30.24 -1.75 -5.89
C TYR A 201 29.69 -0.33 -5.99
N VAL A 202 29.53 0.22 -7.20
CA VAL A 202 29.21 1.65 -7.35
C VAL A 202 27.78 1.94 -6.88
N TYR A 203 26.78 1.22 -7.38
CA TYR A 203 25.40 1.41 -6.96
C TYR A 203 25.20 1.00 -5.49
N GLY A 204 25.77 -0.14 -5.06
CA GLY A 204 25.75 -0.55 -3.64
C GLY A 204 26.31 0.52 -2.70
N PHE A 205 27.48 1.10 -3.03
CA PHE A 205 28.09 2.19 -2.28
C PHE A 205 27.21 3.45 -2.27
N LEU A 206 26.72 3.89 -3.42
CA LEU A 206 25.84 5.07 -3.50
C LEU A 206 24.58 4.87 -2.64
N ARG A 207 24.02 3.66 -2.65
CA ARG A 207 22.82 3.33 -1.88
C ARG A 207 23.09 3.26 -0.39
N GLY A 208 24.22 2.71 0.03
CA GLY A 208 24.64 2.70 1.43
C GLY A 208 24.93 4.10 2.00
N ASN A 209 25.38 5.04 1.17
CA ASN A 209 25.58 6.43 1.57
C ASN A 209 24.30 7.28 1.48
N SER A 210 23.22 6.76 0.91
CA SER A 210 21.95 7.46 0.79
C SER A 210 21.09 7.19 2.03
N ARG A 211 20.25 8.18 2.41
CA ARG A 211 19.33 8.01 3.56
C ARG A 211 18.37 6.84 3.32
N CYS A 212 18.09 6.08 4.38
CA CYS A 212 17.13 4.99 4.32
C CYS A 212 15.73 5.51 3.96
N PRO A 213 14.98 4.80 3.08
CA PRO A 213 13.63 5.20 2.70
C PRO A 213 12.69 5.39 3.90
N ALA A 214 12.79 4.56 4.95
CA ALA A 214 11.98 4.68 6.15
C ALA A 214 12.25 6.00 6.91
N THR A 215 13.53 6.35 7.11
CA THR A 215 13.93 7.64 7.71
C THR A 215 13.49 8.82 6.86
N SER A 216 13.49 8.68 5.54
CA SER A 216 13.04 9.74 4.63
C SER A 216 11.53 10.01 4.75
N LEU A 217 10.74 9.01 5.15
CA LEU A 217 9.31 9.11 5.35
C LEU A 217 8.93 9.54 6.78
N GLY A 218 9.90 9.62 7.70
CA GLY A 218 9.66 10.04 9.09
C GLY A 218 9.03 8.96 9.97
N ILE A 219 9.03 7.70 9.53
CA ILE A 219 8.32 6.61 10.21
C ILE A 219 8.96 6.32 11.58
N PRO A 220 8.18 6.19 12.67
CA PRO A 220 8.72 5.86 13.98
C PRO A 220 9.33 4.45 14.00
N HIS A 221 10.55 4.33 14.54
CA HIS A 221 11.29 3.06 14.56
C HIS A 221 10.60 1.94 15.36
N SER A 222 9.79 2.29 16.37
CA SER A 222 9.07 1.32 17.20
C SER A 222 7.97 0.56 16.44
N ALA A 223 7.47 1.12 15.34
CA ALA A 223 6.40 0.55 14.53
C ALA A 223 6.89 0.09 13.16
N LEU A 224 8.19 0.09 12.90
CA LEU A 224 8.76 -0.23 11.59
C LEU A 224 9.22 -1.70 11.51
N ILE A 225 8.68 -2.43 10.55
CA ILE A 225 9.13 -3.76 10.11
C ILE A 225 9.89 -3.59 8.79
N GLU A 226 11.20 -3.81 8.82
CA GLU A 226 12.02 -3.84 7.61
C GLU A 226 12.16 -5.28 7.09
N VAL A 227 11.79 -5.49 5.83
CA VAL A 227 11.94 -6.79 5.17
C VAL A 227 13.11 -6.75 4.21
N GLY A 228 14.15 -7.50 4.55
CA GLY A 228 15.32 -7.70 3.70
C GLY A 228 14.99 -8.54 2.46
N MET A 229 15.32 -8.02 1.28
CA MET A 229 15.16 -8.73 0.01
C MET A 229 16.42 -8.62 -0.84
N VAL A 230 16.82 -9.71 -1.49
CA VAL A 230 17.94 -9.69 -2.45
C VAL A 230 17.39 -9.76 -3.88
N TYR A 231 17.65 -8.72 -4.67
CA TYR A 231 17.26 -8.65 -6.08
C TYR A 231 18.46 -8.98 -6.96
N ARG A 232 18.36 -10.08 -7.72
CA ARG A 232 19.41 -10.51 -8.66
C ARG A 232 19.11 -10.00 -10.07
N VAL A 233 19.80 -8.93 -10.48
CA VAL A 233 19.50 -8.18 -11.71
C VAL A 233 20.58 -8.25 -12.79
#